data_AF-A0A957S3V8-F1
#
_entry.id   AF-A0A957S3V8-F1
#
_cell.length_a   1.000
_cell.length_b   1.000
_cell.length_c   1.000
_cell.angle_alpha   90.00
_cell.angle_beta   90.00
_cell.angle_gamma   90.00
#
_symmetry.space_group_name_H-M   'P 1'
#
loop_
_entity.id
_entity.type
_entity.pdbx_description
1 polymer ?
#
loop_
_entity_poly.entity_id
_entity_poly.type
_entity_poly.pdbx_seq_one_letter_code
_entity_poly.pdbx_strand_id
1 'polypeptide(L)' 'AHAIRTVACTVTYTGHNRPYVDEVAPGMFVALGGCGAAAKSSDAIGRLAADLLRGVADPLHDACAAVVR' A
#
# COMPACT_ATOMS: atom_id res chain seq x y z
N ALA A 1 2.49 -30.62 18.16
CA ALA A 1 2.38 -29.47 19.09
C ALA A 1 2.91 -28.23 18.37
N HIS A 2 2.11 -27.17 18.22
CA HIS A 2 2.57 -25.93 17.61
C HIS A 2 3.25 -25.09 18.69
N ALA A 3 4.56 -24.85 18.57
CA ALA A 3 5.26 -23.94 19.46
C ALA A 3 4.76 -22.51 19.18
N ILE A 4 4.31 -21.80 20.21
CA ILE A 4 3.98 -20.37 20.10
C ILE A 4 5.28 -19.59 20.20
N ARG A 5 5.53 -18.71 19.22
CA ARG A 5 6.71 -17.85 19.17
C ARG A 5 6.30 -16.43 18.84
N THR A 6 6.88 -15.47 19.55
CA THR A 6 6.76 -14.05 19.24
C THR A 6 7.92 -13.61 18.33
N VAL A 7 7.61 -12.85 17.29
CA VAL A 7 8.59 -12.26 16.37
C VAL A 7 8.28 -10.79 16.16
N ALA A 8 9.31 -9.96 15.98
CA ALA A 8 9.12 -8.57 15.63
C ALA A 8 8.67 -8.44 14.17
N CYS A 9 7.75 -7.52 13.89
CA CYS A 9 7.29 -7.16 12.55
C CYS A 9 7.52 -5.66 12.36
N THR A 10 8.21 -5.30 11.27
CA THR A 10 8.46 -3.89 10.94
C THR A 10 7.29 -3.35 10.12
N VAL A 11 6.82 -2.16 10.47
CA VAL A 11 5.78 -1.44 9.74
C VAL A 11 6.27 -0.04 9.40
N THR A 12 5.73 0.52 8.33
CA THR A 12 6.01 1.88 7.88
C THR A 12 4.72 2.67 7.84
N TYR A 13 4.75 3.88 8.37
CA TYR A 13 3.64 4.81 8.40
C TYR A 13 3.88 5.96 7.41
N THR A 14 2.81 6.39 6.76
CA THR A 14 2.79 7.52 5.83
C THR A 14 2.24 8.77 6.53
N GLY A 15 2.43 9.95 5.93
CA GLY A 15 1.99 11.23 6.52
C GLY A 15 0.47 11.37 6.72
N HIS A 16 -0.33 10.61 5.98
CA HIS A 16 -1.80 10.62 6.02
C HIS A 16 -2.39 9.29 6.51
N ASN A 17 -1.55 8.42 7.08
CA ASN A 17 -1.91 7.14 7.68
C ASN A 17 -2.68 6.19 6.74
N ARG A 18 -2.40 6.26 5.44
CA ARG A 18 -2.93 5.40 4.38
C ARG A 18 -1.78 4.95 3.47
N PRO A 19 -1.84 3.78 2.84
CA PRO A 19 -0.75 3.34 1.96
C PRO A 19 -0.55 4.34 0.82
N TYR A 20 0.71 4.61 0.47
CA TYR A 20 1.03 5.34 -0.75
C TYR A 20 0.91 4.37 -1.92
N VAL A 21 -0.03 4.64 -2.82
CA VAL A 21 -0.21 3.91 -4.08
C VAL A 21 -0.24 4.94 -5.20
N ASP A 22 0.85 5.07 -5.95
CA ASP A 22 1.01 6.15 -6.95
C ASP A 22 2.13 5.87 -7.96
N GLU A 23 2.18 6.66 -9.03
CA GLU A 23 3.28 6.72 -9.99
C GLU A 23 4.25 7.83 -9.58
N VAL A 24 5.47 7.46 -9.19
CA VAL A 24 6.47 8.41 -8.65
C VAL A 24 7.38 8.98 -9.74
N ALA A 25 7.49 8.28 -10.86
CA ALA A 25 8.20 8.69 -12.07
C ALA A 25 7.61 7.90 -13.25
N PRO A 26 7.79 8.34 -14.52
CA PRO A 26 7.23 7.64 -15.67
C PRO A 26 7.57 6.14 -15.70
N GLY A 27 6.55 5.30 -15.59
CA GLY A 27 6.67 3.84 -15.55
C GLY A 27 7.09 3.25 -14.20
N MET A 28 7.24 4.06 -13.16
CA MET A 28 7.64 3.64 -11.81
C MET A 28 6.48 3.84 -10.82
N PHE A 29 5.89 2.73 -10.42
CA PHE A 29 4.76 2.68 -9.50
C PHE A 29 5.17 2.14 -8.13
N VAL A 30 4.56 2.66 -7.08
CA VAL A 30 4.79 2.22 -5.70
C VAL A 30 3.50 1.82 -5.02
N ALA A 31 3.59 0.84 -4.11
CA ALA A 31 2.55 0.47 -3.16
C ALA A 31 3.22 0.20 -1.81
N LEU A 32 3.32 1.22 -0.95
CA LEU A 32 4.14 1.18 0.26
C LEU A 32 3.46 1.85 1.47
N GLY A 33 4.05 1.67 2.66
CA GLY A 33 3.55 2.32 3.87
C GLY A 33 2.20 1.76 4.35
N GLY A 34 2.11 0.44 4.54
CA GLY A 34 0.85 -0.24 4.89
C GLY A 34 0.25 0.08 6.26
N CYS A 35 0.81 1.00 7.04
CA CYS A 35 0.25 1.55 8.29
C CYS A 35 -0.24 0.48 9.30
N GLY A 36 0.47 -0.65 9.39
CA GLY A 36 0.11 -1.76 10.28
C GLY A 36 -1.04 -2.65 9.81
N ALA A 37 -1.65 -2.37 8.66
CA ALA A 37 -2.77 -3.12 8.10
C ALA A 37 -2.42 -3.91 6.82
N ALA A 38 -1.25 -3.67 6.21
CA ALA A 38 -0.86 -4.19 4.89
C ALA A 38 -1.13 -5.69 4.69
N ALA A 39 -0.80 -6.54 5.66
CA ALA A 39 -1.02 -7.99 5.52
C ALA A 39 -2.50 -8.33 5.33
N LYS A 40 -3.38 -7.70 6.13
CA LYS A 40 -4.83 -7.92 6.09
C LYS A 40 -5.48 -7.27 4.87
N SER A 41 -4.93 -6.16 4.38
CA SER A 41 -5.45 -5.40 3.24
C SER A 41 -4.69 -5.65 1.94
N SER A 42 -3.85 -6.68 1.87
CA SER A 42 -2.93 -6.94 0.75
C SER A 42 -3.66 -7.08 -0.60
N ASP A 43 -4.79 -7.78 -0.64
CA ASP A 43 -5.61 -7.91 -1.85
C ASP A 43 -6.14 -6.56 -2.35
N ALA A 44 -6.62 -5.71 -1.42
CA ALA A 44 -7.14 -4.40 -1.76
C ALA A 44 -6.03 -3.47 -2.26
N ILE A 45 -4.87 -3.45 -1.59
CA ILE A 45 -3.70 -2.67 -2.00
C ILE A 45 -3.19 -3.15 -3.37
N GLY A 46 -3.12 -4.46 -3.58
CA GLY A 46 -2.70 -5.06 -4.85
C GLY A 46 -3.64 -4.70 -6.00
N ARG A 47 -4.95 -4.73 -5.76
CA ARG A 47 -5.96 -4.28 -6.75
C ARG A 47 -5.74 -2.81 -7.11
N LEU A 48 -5.61 -1.93 -6.12
CA LEU A 48 -5.39 -0.49 -6.36
C LEU A 48 -4.12 -0.23 -7.19
N ALA A 49 -3.02 -0.92 -6.89
CA ALA A 49 -1.78 -0.79 -7.64
C ALA A 49 -1.92 -1.31 -9.07
N ALA A 50 -2.64 -2.42 -9.27
CA ALA A 50 -2.88 -2.99 -10.59
C ALA A 50 -3.80 -2.10 -11.44
N ASP A 51 -4.84 -1.51 -10.83
CA ASP A 51 -5.75 -0.60 -11.52
C ASP A 51 -5.03 0.68 -11.94
N LEU A 52 -4.20 1.25 -11.05
CA LEU A 52 -3.33 2.39 -11.37
C LEU A 52 -2.40 2.09 -12.56
N LEU A 53 -1.68 0.96 -12.52
CA LEU A 53 -0.78 0.54 -13.61
C LEU A 53 -1.50 0.40 -14.96
N ARG A 54 -2.78 0.01 -14.93
CA ARG A 54 -3.61 -0.19 -16.12
C ARG A 54 -4.32 1.08 -16.58
N GLY A 55 -4.19 2.19 -15.85
CA GLY A 55 -4.94 3.42 -16.10
C GLY A 55 -6.43 3.29 -15.82
N VAL A 56 -6.83 2.38 -14.94
CA VAL A 56 -8.22 2.21 -14.49
C VAL A 56 -8.44 3.09 -13.27
N ALA A 57 -9.47 3.95 -13.34
CA ALA A 57 -9.84 4.79 -12.21
C ALA A 57 -10.50 3.97 -11.09
N ASP A 58 -9.88 3.93 -9.91
CA ASP A 58 -10.48 3.40 -8.68
C ASP A 58 -10.71 4.59 -7.71
N PRO A 59 -11.92 4.85 -7.22
CA PRO A 59 -12.20 5.93 -6.25
C PRO A 59 -11.40 5.83 -4.95
N LEU A 60 -10.96 4.62 -4.58
CA LEU A 60 -10.13 4.38 -3.40
C LEU A 60 -8.65 4.68 -3.68
N HIS A 61 -8.24 4.81 -4.95
CA HIS A 61 -6.92 5.33 -5.30
C HIS A 61 -6.76 6.76 -4.79
N ASP A 62 -7.75 7.65 -4.94
CA ASP A 62 -7.68 9.04 -4.45
C ASP A 62 -7.45 9.15 -2.94
N ALA A 63 -7.90 8.14 -2.17
CA ALA A 63 -7.64 8.06 -0.74
C ALA A 63 -6.18 7.70 -0.40
N CYS A 64 -5.50 7.01 -1.31
CA CYS A 64 -4.11 6.53 -1.21
C CYS A 64 -3.12 7.43 -1.96
N ALA A 65 -3.60 8.16 -2.96
CA ALA A 65 -2.86 9.05 -3.83
C ALA A 65 -2.36 10.25 -3.02
N ALA A 66 -1.13 10.14 -2.55
CA ALA A 66 -0.44 11.19 -1.84
C ALA A 66 1.07 10.94 -1.85
N VAL A 67 1.71 10.80 -3.02
CA VAL A 67 3.16 10.63 -3.02
C VAL A 67 3.92 11.94 -2.81
N VAL A 68 4.77 11.91 -1.78
CA VAL A 68 6.18 12.36 -1.75
C VAL A 68 6.51 13.47 -2.76
N ARG A 69 5.88 14.62 -2.61
CA ARG A 69 6.31 15.90 -3.17
C ARG A 69 6.28 16.93 -2.07
#